data_AF-A0A972ZB26-F1
#
_entry.id   AF-A0A972ZB26-F1
#
_cell.length_a   1.000
_cell.length_b   1.000
_cell.length_c   1.000
_cell.angle_alpha   90.00
_cell.angle_beta   90.00
_cell.angle_gamma   90.00
#
_symmetry.space_group_name_H-M   'P 1'
#
loop_
_entity.id
_entity.type
_entity.pdbx_description
1 polymer ?
#
loop_
_entity_poly.entity_id
_entity_poly.type
_entity_poly.pdbx_seq_one_letter_code
_entity_poly.pdbx_strand_id
1 'polypeptide(L)'
;MSIVPSRSLIAVCAAAGLVGSGAIIGGSPAAALSPATVVTTPSAVPDGEPTMSGWLPYWSLGTATSKALANADLFSDVSPFWFDAVSDSSETSTVRINETWISSGSRSSTTQSLQAAGLKVLPSITDSTGRRHLAGVLAAPSKRTALVRQITNLVDSGS
;
A
#
# COMPACT_ATOMS: atom_id res chain seq x y z
N MET A 1 47.66 -19.98 -0.69
CA MET A 1 48.68 -18.90 -0.67
C MET A 1 48.12 -17.71 -1.44
N SER A 2 48.11 -16.52 -0.83
CA SER A 2 47.86 -15.15 -1.40
C SER A 2 46.72 -14.34 -0.76
N ILE A 3 47.06 -13.66 0.36
CA ILE A 3 46.96 -12.19 0.67
C ILE A 3 45.96 -11.38 -0.22
N VAL A 4 44.79 -10.86 0.26
CA VAL A 4 44.46 -9.68 1.15
C VAL A 4 44.47 -8.32 0.39
N PRO A 5 43.67 -7.25 0.68
CA PRO A 5 42.29 -7.05 1.20
C PRO A 5 41.53 -5.87 0.48
N SER A 6 40.38 -5.38 1.00
CA SER A 6 40.26 -4.01 1.56
C SER A 6 38.81 -3.59 1.86
N ARG A 7 38.64 -2.92 3.01
CA ARG A 7 37.39 -2.49 3.64
C ARG A 7 36.97 -1.14 3.05
N SER A 8 35.69 -0.98 2.68
CA SER A 8 35.15 0.33 2.27
C SER A 8 34.77 1.16 3.51
N LEU A 9 35.51 2.25 3.71
CA LEU A 9 35.19 3.37 4.60
C LEU A 9 34.13 4.25 3.94
N ILE A 10 33.06 4.57 4.66
CA ILE A 10 32.19 5.71 4.33
C ILE A 10 32.45 6.77 5.38
N ALA A 11 33.04 7.88 4.95
CA ALA A 11 33.04 9.15 5.66
C ALA A 11 33.09 10.26 4.61
N VAL A 12 32.03 11.05 4.48
CA VAL A 12 32.16 12.49 4.17
C VAL A 12 31.00 13.23 4.84
N CYS A 13 31.40 14.07 5.79
CA CYS A 13 30.64 15.16 6.38
C CYS A 13 30.29 16.21 5.31
N ALA A 14 29.08 16.77 5.36
CA ALA A 14 28.78 18.04 4.70
C ALA A 14 28.48 19.09 5.78
N ALA A 15 29.40 20.04 5.92
CA ALA A 15 29.22 21.29 6.66
C ALA A 15 29.02 22.42 5.64
N ALA A 16 28.04 23.28 5.90
CA ALA A 16 27.89 24.63 5.33
C ALA A 16 26.97 25.39 6.31
N GLY A 17 27.20 26.62 6.76
CA GLY A 17 28.24 27.65 6.62
C GLY A 17 27.80 28.77 7.59
N LEU A 18 28.70 29.27 8.44
CA LEU A 18 29.35 30.60 8.39
C LEU A 18 28.55 31.77 9.03
N VAL A 19 29.33 32.69 9.62
CA VAL A 19 29.04 34.07 10.10
C VAL A 19 28.63 34.14 11.58
N GLY A 20 29.27 34.89 12.48
CA GLY A 20 30.37 35.86 12.39
C GLY A 20 30.65 36.43 13.79
N SER A 21 31.88 36.86 14.01
CA SER A 21 32.44 37.38 15.26
C SER A 21 31.77 38.66 15.80
N GLY A 22 31.79 38.85 17.13
CA GLY A 22 31.61 40.17 17.73
C GLY A 22 31.21 40.17 19.20
N ALA A 23 32.20 40.23 20.10
CA ALA A 23 31.98 40.62 21.49
C ALA A 23 31.79 42.15 21.58
N ILE A 24 30.70 42.61 22.21
CA ILE A 24 30.55 43.98 22.72
C ILE A 24 29.82 43.98 24.06
N ILE A 25 30.18 44.99 24.83
CA ILE A 25 30.10 45.16 26.29
C ILE A 25 28.73 45.71 26.71
N GLY A 26 28.29 45.29 27.91
CA GLY A 26 27.41 45.94 28.89
C GLY A 26 26.45 47.08 28.48
N GLY A 27 25.18 46.93 28.84
CA GLY A 27 24.24 48.06 28.98
C GLY A 27 22.77 47.65 29.06
N SER A 28 22.18 47.78 30.25
CA SER A 28 20.75 47.99 30.62
C SER A 28 19.62 47.33 29.80
N PRO A 29 18.70 46.54 30.40
CA PRO A 29 17.50 46.12 29.71
C PRO A 29 16.43 47.23 29.80
N ALA A 30 16.34 48.06 28.77
CA ALA A 30 15.11 48.80 28.49
C ALA A 30 14.11 47.82 27.85
N ALA A 31 13.11 47.40 28.62
CA ALA A 31 12.07 46.49 28.17
C ALA A 31 11.22 47.16 27.08
N ALA A 32 11.57 46.91 25.81
CA ALA A 32 10.74 47.26 24.67
C ALA A 32 9.60 46.23 24.56
N LEU A 33 8.37 46.68 24.75
CA LEU A 33 7.16 45.90 24.47
C LEU A 33 7.05 45.70 22.95
N SER A 34 7.47 44.55 22.45
CA SER A 34 7.17 44.14 21.08
C SER A 34 5.68 43.79 20.94
N PRO A 35 4.99 44.20 19.87
CA PRO A 35 3.63 43.75 19.62
C PRO A 35 3.66 42.25 19.32
N ALA A 36 2.88 41.48 20.09
CA ALA A 36 2.67 40.06 19.84
C ALA A 36 1.89 39.91 18.54
N THR A 37 2.59 39.54 17.46
CA THR A 37 1.96 39.11 16.21
C THR A 37 1.18 37.82 16.50
N VAL A 38 -0.15 37.91 16.50
CA VAL A 38 -1.02 36.73 16.53
C VAL A 38 -0.83 36.01 15.19
N VAL A 39 0.01 34.98 15.18
CA VAL A 39 0.08 34.03 14.08
C VAL A 39 -1.20 33.19 14.17
N THR A 40 -2.22 33.58 13.40
CA THR A 40 -3.33 32.67 13.10
C THR A 40 -2.79 31.62 12.15
N THR A 41 -2.37 30.47 12.69
CA THR A 41 -2.23 29.27 11.86
C THR A 41 -3.61 28.95 11.31
N PRO A 42 -3.80 28.86 9.98
CA PRO A 42 -5.02 28.25 9.48
C PRO A 42 -5.04 26.84 10.02
N SER A 43 -6.06 26.51 10.82
CA SER A 43 -6.37 25.12 11.14
C SER A 43 -6.89 24.52 9.85
N ALA A 44 -5.97 24.07 8.99
CA ALA A 44 -6.32 23.10 7.97
C ALA A 44 -6.87 21.90 8.74
N VAL A 45 -8.20 21.75 8.74
CA VAL A 45 -8.79 20.42 8.86
C VAL A 45 -8.05 19.61 7.80
N PRO A 46 -7.29 18.56 8.14
CA PRO A 46 -6.81 17.66 7.11
C PRO A 46 -8.04 17.31 6.29
N ASP A 47 -8.02 17.57 4.98
CA ASP A 47 -9.05 17.03 4.10
C ASP A 47 -9.25 15.58 4.53
N GLY A 48 -10.50 15.25 4.88
CA GLY A 48 -10.80 14.09 5.73
C GLY A 48 -10.12 12.83 5.23
N GLU A 49 -9.75 11.94 6.17
CA GLU A 49 -9.14 10.64 5.86
C GLU A 49 -9.78 10.01 4.61
N PRO A 50 -8.99 9.50 3.65
CA PRO A 50 -9.51 8.92 2.43
C PRO A 50 -10.64 7.95 2.77
N THR A 51 -11.80 8.12 2.13
CA THR A 51 -13.06 7.42 2.49
C THR A 51 -13.56 6.49 1.38
N MET A 52 -12.95 6.52 0.19
CA MET A 52 -13.42 5.73 -0.95
C MET A 52 -12.67 4.40 -1.09
N SER A 53 -13.38 3.36 -1.54
CA SER A 53 -12.77 2.11 -2.02
C SER A 53 -12.96 2.01 -3.54
N GLY A 54 -11.88 1.73 -4.26
CA GLY A 54 -11.86 1.75 -5.73
C GLY A 54 -11.80 0.37 -6.35
N TRP A 55 -12.64 0.07 -7.34
CA TRP A 55 -12.58 -1.21 -8.05
C TRP A 55 -11.69 -1.16 -9.30
N LEU A 56 -10.79 -2.15 -9.47
CA LEU A 56 -9.80 -2.22 -10.56
C LEU A 56 -10.09 -3.41 -11.49
N PRO A 57 -10.83 -3.21 -12.60
CA PRO A 57 -11.10 -4.26 -13.58
C PRO A 57 -9.85 -4.70 -14.36
N TYR A 58 -9.70 -6.01 -14.57
CA TYR A 58 -8.58 -6.56 -15.34
C TYR A 58 -8.56 -6.11 -16.81
N TRP A 59 -9.73 -5.94 -17.44
CA TRP A 59 -9.86 -5.52 -18.84
C TRP A 59 -9.50 -4.06 -19.11
N SER A 60 -9.24 -3.27 -18.07
CA SER A 60 -8.77 -1.89 -18.19
C SER A 60 -7.73 -1.53 -17.13
N LEU A 61 -6.95 -2.54 -16.69
CA LEU A 61 -6.02 -2.43 -15.57
C LEU A 61 -5.12 -1.19 -15.65
N GLY A 62 -4.48 -0.94 -16.80
CA GLY A 62 -3.58 0.20 -16.95
C GLY A 62 -4.26 1.56 -16.71
N THR A 63 -5.48 1.74 -17.24
CA THR A 63 -6.24 2.98 -17.03
C THR A 63 -6.74 3.08 -15.59
N ALA A 64 -7.29 1.99 -15.04
CA ALA A 64 -7.81 1.95 -13.68
C ALA A 64 -6.70 2.22 -12.64
N THR A 65 -5.54 1.57 -12.79
CA THR A 65 -4.36 1.80 -11.95
C THR A 65 -3.88 3.25 -12.05
N SER A 66 -3.76 3.79 -13.27
CA SER A 66 -3.31 5.19 -13.45
C SER A 66 -4.27 6.19 -12.78
N LYS A 67 -5.58 5.94 -12.84
CA LYS A 67 -6.59 6.80 -12.20
C LYS A 67 -6.56 6.68 -10.68
N ALA A 68 -6.38 5.47 -10.13
CA ALA A 68 -6.23 5.27 -8.70
C ALA A 68 -4.98 6.00 -8.16
N LEU A 69 -3.85 5.92 -8.87
CA LEU A 69 -2.61 6.61 -8.49
C LEU A 69 -2.75 8.13 -8.56
N ALA A 70 -3.40 8.65 -9.60
CA ALA A 70 -3.60 10.09 -9.77
C ALA A 70 -4.56 10.72 -8.74
N ASN A 71 -5.33 9.91 -8.01
CA ASN A 71 -6.31 10.36 -7.02
C ASN A 71 -6.17 9.56 -5.71
N ALA A 72 -4.94 9.16 -5.37
CA ALA A 72 -4.68 8.25 -4.25
C ALA A 72 -5.12 8.85 -2.89
N ASP A 73 -5.17 10.17 -2.80
CA ASP A 73 -5.68 10.94 -1.66
C ASP A 73 -7.17 10.70 -1.38
N LEU A 74 -7.94 10.22 -2.35
CA LEU A 74 -9.36 9.93 -2.19
C LEU A 74 -9.65 8.51 -1.68
N PHE A 75 -8.72 7.57 -1.88
CA PHE A 75 -8.96 6.14 -1.69
C PHE A 75 -8.28 5.58 -0.45
N SER A 76 -9.03 4.86 0.39
CA SER A 76 -8.49 4.09 1.51
C SER A 76 -7.89 2.77 1.03
N ASP A 77 -8.49 2.20 -0.01
CA ASP A 77 -8.13 0.91 -0.59
C ASP A 77 -8.59 0.79 -2.05
N VAL A 78 -7.99 -0.19 -2.73
CA VAL A 78 -8.32 -0.58 -4.08
C VAL A 78 -8.49 -2.09 -4.15
N SER A 79 -9.48 -2.55 -4.92
CA SER A 79 -9.80 -3.96 -5.10
C SER A 79 -9.67 -4.39 -6.55
N PRO A 80 -8.56 -5.02 -6.94
CA PRO A 80 -8.40 -5.55 -8.29
C PRO A 80 -9.13 -6.90 -8.52
N PHE A 81 -9.72 -7.12 -9.71
CA PHE A 81 -10.26 -8.44 -10.10
C PHE A 81 -9.19 -9.31 -10.76
N TRP A 82 -8.49 -10.10 -9.96
CA TRP A 82 -7.42 -10.99 -10.45
C TRP A 82 -7.73 -12.47 -10.30
N PHE A 83 -8.66 -12.82 -9.41
CA PHE A 83 -8.91 -14.20 -9.01
C PHE A 83 -10.36 -14.62 -9.23
N ASP A 84 -10.52 -15.89 -9.57
CA ASP A 84 -11.83 -16.56 -9.62
C ASP A 84 -11.82 -17.81 -8.75
N ALA A 85 -12.91 -18.04 -8.04
CA ALA A 85 -13.25 -19.35 -7.49
C ALA A 85 -13.85 -20.20 -8.62
N VAL A 86 -13.18 -21.28 -9.00
CA VAL A 86 -13.63 -22.22 -10.03
C VAL A 86 -13.93 -23.58 -9.42
N SER A 87 -14.93 -24.28 -9.97
CA SER A 87 -15.26 -25.64 -9.53
C SER A 87 -14.13 -26.60 -9.88
N ASP A 88 -13.63 -27.33 -8.89
CA ASP A 88 -12.57 -28.32 -9.06
C ASP A 88 -12.80 -29.48 -8.10
N SER A 89 -13.19 -30.64 -8.63
CA SER A 89 -13.50 -31.82 -7.80
C SER A 89 -12.26 -32.48 -7.18
N SER A 90 -11.05 -32.09 -7.60
CA SER A 90 -9.81 -32.57 -6.98
C SER A 90 -9.50 -31.86 -5.65
N GLU A 91 -10.06 -30.68 -5.44
CA GLU A 91 -9.88 -29.90 -4.22
C GLU A 91 -10.80 -30.38 -3.09
N THR A 92 -10.32 -30.32 -1.84
CA THR A 92 -11.13 -30.71 -0.67
C THR A 92 -12.37 -29.83 -0.51
N SER A 93 -12.25 -28.53 -0.82
CA SER A 93 -13.37 -27.58 -0.87
C SER A 93 -14.29 -27.78 -2.07
N THR A 94 -13.90 -28.62 -3.04
CA THR A 94 -14.47 -28.70 -4.40
C THR A 94 -14.37 -27.39 -5.20
N VAL A 95 -13.48 -26.48 -4.79
CA VAL A 95 -13.24 -25.16 -5.39
C VAL A 95 -11.75 -24.86 -5.39
N ARG A 96 -11.25 -24.32 -6.50
CA ARG A 96 -9.90 -23.80 -6.63
C ARG A 96 -9.93 -22.29 -6.83
N ILE A 97 -9.08 -21.55 -6.14
CA ILE A 97 -8.82 -20.14 -6.47
C ILE A 97 -7.83 -20.09 -7.63
N ASN A 98 -8.27 -19.56 -8.77
CA ASN A 98 -7.52 -19.49 -10.01
C ASN A 98 -7.12 -18.06 -10.35
N GLU A 99 -5.91 -17.91 -10.90
CA GLU A 99 -5.45 -16.67 -11.54
C GLU A 99 -5.83 -16.73 -13.01
N THR A 100 -6.76 -15.90 -13.46
CA THR A 100 -7.38 -16.15 -14.78
C THR A 100 -7.07 -15.07 -15.82
N TRP A 101 -6.74 -13.84 -15.40
CA TRP A 101 -6.89 -12.68 -16.30
C TRP A 101 -5.64 -11.84 -16.54
N ILE A 102 -4.63 -11.90 -15.66
CA ILE A 102 -3.39 -11.14 -15.80
C ILE A 102 -2.18 -11.97 -15.39
N SER A 103 -0.99 -11.61 -15.88
CA SER A 103 0.25 -12.27 -15.45
C SER A 103 0.61 -11.93 -14.00
N SER A 104 1.31 -12.84 -13.33
CA SER A 104 1.87 -12.59 -11.98
C SER A 104 2.80 -11.37 -11.95
N GLY A 105 3.57 -11.13 -13.01
CA GLY A 105 4.42 -9.95 -13.14
C GLY A 105 3.63 -8.64 -13.24
N SER A 106 2.52 -8.63 -13.98
CA SER A 106 1.61 -7.47 -14.04
C SER A 106 0.94 -7.20 -12.70
N ARG A 107 0.57 -8.27 -11.99
CA ARG A 107 -0.03 -8.18 -10.65
C ARG A 107 0.96 -7.57 -9.65
N SER A 108 2.15 -8.17 -9.55
CA SER A 108 3.20 -7.73 -8.64
C SER A 108 3.60 -6.28 -8.87
N SER A 109 3.84 -5.87 -10.12
CA SER A 109 4.19 -4.49 -10.46
C SER A 109 3.06 -3.49 -10.17
N THR A 110 1.81 -3.87 -10.41
CA THR A 110 0.63 -3.05 -10.09
C THR A 110 0.45 -2.91 -8.58
N THR A 111 0.52 -4.01 -7.83
CA THR A 111 0.46 -4.03 -6.36
C THR A 111 1.52 -3.11 -5.77
N GLN A 112 2.77 -3.24 -6.22
CA GLN A 112 3.87 -2.43 -5.73
C GLN A 112 3.66 -0.94 -6.00
N SER A 113 3.17 -0.58 -7.19
CA SER A 113 2.89 0.82 -7.55
C SER A 113 1.78 1.43 -6.68
N LEU A 114 0.70 0.68 -6.44
CA LEU A 114 -0.43 1.13 -5.61
C LEU A 114 -0.04 1.25 -4.14
N GLN A 115 0.70 0.27 -3.60
CA GLN A 115 1.19 0.30 -2.22
C GLN A 115 2.20 1.43 -1.99
N ALA A 116 3.05 1.73 -2.98
CA ALA A 116 3.96 2.88 -2.92
C ALA A 116 3.23 4.23 -2.84
N ALA A 117 1.99 4.29 -3.34
CA ALA A 117 1.11 5.46 -3.21
C ALA A 117 0.30 5.47 -1.90
N GLY A 118 0.55 4.54 -0.98
CA GLY A 118 -0.15 4.44 0.32
C GLY A 118 -1.49 3.70 0.26
N LEU A 119 -1.87 3.13 -0.89
CA LEU A 119 -3.14 2.43 -1.06
C LEU A 119 -3.05 0.99 -0.55
N LYS A 120 -4.05 0.56 0.22
CA LYS A 120 -4.25 -0.85 0.55
C LYS A 120 -4.76 -1.58 -0.69
N VAL A 121 -4.12 -2.70 -1.05
CA VAL A 121 -4.53 -3.52 -2.19
C VAL A 121 -5.26 -4.76 -1.68
N LEU A 122 -6.53 -4.89 -2.02
CA LEU A 122 -7.44 -5.95 -1.57
C LEU A 122 -8.00 -6.73 -2.77
N PRO A 123 -7.26 -7.69 -3.35
CA PRO A 123 -7.72 -8.41 -4.53
C PRO A 123 -9.06 -9.12 -4.29
N SER A 124 -9.96 -9.01 -5.25
CA SER A 124 -11.24 -9.73 -5.25
C SER A 124 -11.09 -11.15 -5.80
N ILE A 125 -11.91 -12.06 -5.26
CA ILE A 125 -12.15 -13.41 -5.77
C ILE A 125 -13.59 -13.47 -6.25
N THR A 126 -13.82 -13.71 -7.55
CA THR A 126 -15.18 -13.80 -8.11
C THR A 126 -15.68 -15.24 -8.18
N ASP A 127 -16.99 -15.47 -8.00
CA ASP A 127 -17.57 -16.81 -8.07
C ASP A 127 -17.83 -17.24 -9.52
N SER A 128 -16.98 -18.13 -10.02
CA SER A 128 -17.11 -18.80 -11.33
C SER A 128 -17.43 -20.29 -11.19
N THR A 129 -17.90 -20.73 -10.02
CA THR A 129 -18.17 -22.15 -9.72
C THR A 129 -19.48 -22.66 -10.34
N GLY A 130 -20.37 -21.75 -10.71
CA GLY A 130 -21.70 -22.04 -11.22
C GLY A 130 -22.78 -22.00 -10.14
N ARG A 131 -24.04 -22.05 -10.59
CA ARG A 131 -25.22 -21.83 -9.74
C ARG A 131 -25.20 -22.74 -8.51
N ARG A 132 -25.25 -22.14 -7.32
CA ARG A 132 -25.35 -22.80 -5.99
C ARG A 132 -24.16 -23.67 -5.59
N HIS A 133 -23.10 -23.77 -6.39
CA HIS A 133 -21.95 -24.61 -6.03
C HIS A 133 -21.19 -24.00 -4.84
N LEU A 134 -20.74 -22.75 -4.95
CA LEU A 134 -20.08 -22.06 -3.84
C LEU A 134 -20.98 -21.98 -2.60
N ALA A 135 -22.29 -21.76 -2.76
CA ALA A 135 -23.22 -21.79 -1.64
C ALA A 135 -23.23 -23.14 -0.91
N GLY A 136 -23.19 -24.27 -1.64
CA GLY A 136 -23.07 -25.60 -1.07
C GLY A 136 -21.74 -25.84 -0.37
N VAL A 137 -20.64 -25.29 -0.91
CA VAL A 137 -19.31 -25.31 -0.28
C VAL A 137 -19.30 -24.55 1.04
N LEU A 138 -19.89 -23.35 1.05
CA LEU A 138 -20.00 -22.51 2.25
C LEU A 138 -20.93 -23.12 3.31
N ALA A 139 -21.93 -23.91 2.93
CA ALA A 139 -22.83 -24.59 3.86
C ALA A 139 -22.14 -25.76 4.62
N ALA A 140 -21.19 -26.44 3.99
CA ALA A 140 -20.48 -27.58 4.58
C ALA A 140 -19.26 -27.14 5.41
N PRO A 141 -19.19 -27.38 6.74
CA PRO A 141 -18.09 -26.89 7.58
C PRO A 141 -16.69 -27.30 7.09
N SER A 142 -16.50 -28.58 6.71
CA SER A 142 -15.21 -29.08 6.23
C SER A 142 -14.76 -28.41 4.93
N LYS A 143 -15.68 -28.22 3.98
CA LYS A 143 -15.39 -27.57 2.69
C LYS A 143 -15.11 -26.08 2.87
N ARG A 144 -15.89 -25.40 3.72
CA ARG A 144 -15.66 -23.99 4.08
C ARG A 144 -14.28 -23.80 4.71
N THR A 145 -13.88 -24.66 5.65
CA THR A 145 -12.54 -24.63 6.26
C THR A 145 -11.44 -24.85 5.21
N ALA A 146 -11.63 -25.77 4.27
CA ALA A 146 -10.67 -26.00 3.20
C ALA A 146 -10.53 -24.77 2.27
N LEU A 147 -11.65 -24.13 1.90
CA LEU A 147 -11.64 -22.92 1.07
C LEU A 147 -10.95 -21.75 1.78
N VAL A 148 -11.25 -21.53 3.07
CA VAL A 148 -10.58 -20.50 3.87
C VAL A 148 -9.07 -20.73 3.91
N ARG A 149 -8.62 -21.98 4.11
CA ARG A 149 -7.20 -22.33 4.11
C ARG A 149 -6.53 -22.03 2.76
N GLN A 150 -7.21 -22.29 1.65
CA GLN A 150 -6.69 -21.97 0.32
C GLN A 150 -6.49 -20.45 0.16
N ILE A 151 -7.45 -19.65 0.63
CA ILE A 151 -7.36 -18.18 0.59
C ILE A 151 -6.25 -17.66 1.50
N THR A 152 -6.12 -18.18 2.74
CA THR A 152 -5.05 -17.74 3.65
C THR A 152 -3.67 -18.09 3.10
N ASN A 153 -3.50 -19.29 2.54
CA ASN A 153 -2.24 -19.69 1.92
C ASN A 153 -1.87 -18.78 0.73
N LEU A 154 -2.86 -18.37 -0.07
CA LEU A 154 -2.66 -17.44 -1.17
C LEU A 154 -2.16 -16.07 -0.67
N VAL A 155 -2.74 -15.55 0.42
CA VAL A 155 -2.31 -14.29 1.04
C VAL A 155 -0.90 -14.41 1.61
N ASP A 156 -0.60 -15.49 2.34
CA ASP A 156 0.70 -15.71 2.97
C ASP A 156 1.83 -15.93 1.94
N SER A 157 1.49 -16.42 0.74
CA SER A 157 2.47 -16.63 -0.35
C SER A 157 2.91 -15.34 -1.05
N GLY A 158 2.34 -14.17 -0.69
CA GLY A 158 2.73 -12.88 -1.24
C GLY A 158 2.22 -12.66 -2.66
N SER A 159 0.90 -12.70 -2.84
CA SER A 159 0.19 -12.55 -4.11
C SER A 159 0.71 -11.40 -4.98
#